data_AF-A0A2N6NC03-F1
#
_entry.id   AF-A0A2N6NC03-F1
#
_cell.length_a   1.000
_cell.length_b   1.000
_cell.length_c   1.000
_cell.angle_alpha   90.00
_cell.angle_beta   90.00
_cell.angle_gamma   90.00
#
_symmetry.space_group_name_H-M   'P 1'
#
loop_
_entity.id
_entity.type
_entity.pdbx_description
1 polymer ?
#
loop_
_entity_poly.entity_id
_entity_poly.type
_entity_poly.pdbx_seq_one_letter_code
_entity_poly.pdbx_strand_id
1 'polypeptide(L)'
;MVPDMDQRFGPQLAGHFDFTLLFEQTIFEIAPNSVFVLATPFFLKSIASHAAKQVRPGPLLWAKMAVGALLLAAYIAKAALWQSKSELHSQASIASSIISLVTSLCTLVVIYSAHVYRRRPSAFMSVFFSITMLLDMALTRSYFLRHEMGYSSMQSIAAIQIVVVVVKLLLVVTEEMPKTTPSRKENVPSHFKGDSELGFWGKALFCSVSSLLLFGYKNELGVENLPPLDEQFESRVLFDAFFKHWSKLDRDGRFVLLRACLRTILGKFLAMVIPRLCYAAFSLSRPFLIQRVLEVVNSGITTYQHATGLIGAAILIYAGIAISRAIFERIQYQVKVSIRGILSVALFDKMQKLSIDEKQSAAAITLMTTDVMGVEAIIALLHEVWVTCLELGFGVYILYMFVDLACLLIFIPSILATISTYYSAKNMAKARGQWNAKISDRVQATSTVLNQLKDIKAMGLSHSISEYLQEKRKEEVIVSLRERRSRVIMFATC
;
A
#
# COMPACT_ATOMS: atom_id res chain seq x y z
N MET A 1 2.33 5.67 46.29
CA MET A 1 1.54 4.67 45.55
C MET A 1 1.65 4.79 44.02
N VAL A 2 1.56 5.99 43.42
CA VAL A 2 1.73 6.17 41.95
C VAL A 2 3.12 5.77 41.40
N PRO A 3 4.27 6.03 42.08
CA PRO A 3 5.59 5.66 41.58
C PRO A 3 5.78 4.14 41.37
N ASP A 4 5.27 3.33 42.31
CA ASP A 4 5.36 1.86 42.22
C ASP A 4 4.49 1.29 41.11
N MET A 5 3.40 1.98 40.74
CA MET A 5 2.51 1.55 39.67
C MET A 5 3.11 1.80 38.28
N ASP A 6 3.90 2.87 38.12
CA ASP A 6 4.62 3.19 36.88
C ASP A 6 5.79 2.25 36.59
N GLN A 7 6.33 1.62 37.63
CA GLN A 7 7.36 0.59 37.52
C GLN A 7 6.79 -0.79 37.15
N ARG A 8 5.47 -0.98 37.20
CA ARG A 8 4.85 -2.23 36.77
C ARG A 8 4.62 -2.22 35.26
N PHE A 9 4.99 -3.32 34.61
CA PHE A 9 4.70 -3.51 33.19
C PHE A 9 3.20 -3.68 32.99
N GLY A 10 2.57 -2.77 32.25
CA GLY A 10 1.14 -2.86 31.96
C GLY A 10 0.68 -1.84 30.92
N PRO A 11 -0.26 -2.20 30.04
CA PRO A 11 -0.79 -1.30 29.03
C PRO A 11 -1.76 -0.25 29.59
N GLN A 12 -2.03 -0.24 30.90
CA GLN A 12 -2.92 0.74 31.50
C GLN A 12 -2.48 1.08 32.91
N LEU A 13 -2.38 2.38 33.20
CA LEU A 13 -2.22 2.87 34.57
C LEU A 13 -3.58 2.81 35.28
N ALA A 14 -3.64 2.17 36.44
CA ALA A 14 -4.91 2.05 37.15
C ALA A 14 -5.45 3.44 37.57
N GLY A 15 -6.71 3.71 37.25
CA GLY A 15 -7.39 4.97 37.56
C GLY A 15 -7.12 6.13 36.60
N HIS A 16 -6.27 5.97 35.58
CA HIS A 16 -5.98 7.03 34.60
C HIS A 16 -6.05 6.51 33.16
N PHE A 17 -6.35 7.42 32.22
CA PHE A 17 -6.38 7.12 30.79
C PHE A 17 -5.00 7.30 30.15
N ASP A 18 -4.04 6.50 30.61
CA ASP A 18 -2.64 6.52 30.16
C ASP A 18 -1.93 5.16 30.33
N PHE A 19 -0.80 4.96 29.65
CA PHE A 19 0.04 3.78 29.79
C PHE A 19 0.98 3.89 31.02
N THR A 20 1.56 2.79 31.47
CA THR A 20 2.62 2.86 32.50
C THR A 20 3.93 3.32 31.88
N LEU A 21 4.69 4.14 32.59
CA LEU A 21 5.98 4.68 32.12
C LEU A 21 6.95 3.58 31.67
N LEU A 22 7.00 2.45 32.40
CA LEU A 22 7.85 1.32 32.03
C LEU A 22 7.38 0.65 30.72
N PHE A 23 6.07 0.52 30.48
CA PHE A 23 5.54 -0.01 29.23
C PHE A 23 5.91 0.90 28.06
N GLU A 24 5.72 2.21 28.20
CA GLU A 24 6.03 3.17 27.14
C GLU A 24 7.53 3.22 26.82
N GLN A 25 8.39 3.32 27.84
CA GLN A 25 9.85 3.32 27.63
C GLN A 25 10.33 2.03 26.96
N THR A 26 9.72 0.89 27.27
CA THR A 26 10.12 -0.41 26.71
C THR A 26 9.59 -0.60 25.28
N ILE A 27 8.31 -0.34 25.05
CA ILE A 27 7.63 -0.63 23.77
C ILE A 27 7.72 0.54 22.78
N PHE A 28 7.64 1.79 23.25
CA PHE A 28 7.65 2.97 22.37
C PHE A 28 9.05 3.52 22.12
N GLU A 29 10.00 3.31 23.03
CA GLU A 29 11.36 3.81 22.87
C GLU A 29 12.38 2.68 22.61
N ILE A 30 12.54 1.73 23.55
CA ILE A 30 13.58 0.68 23.45
C ILE A 30 13.35 -0.23 22.25
N ALA A 31 12.15 -0.78 22.07
CA ALA A 31 11.86 -1.74 21.01
C ALA A 31 12.13 -1.17 19.59
N PRO A 32 11.55 -0.03 19.17
CA PRO A 32 11.80 0.49 17.83
C PRO A 32 13.24 0.95 17.62
N ASN A 33 13.86 1.58 18.63
CA ASN A 33 15.25 2.03 18.52
C ASN A 33 16.22 0.84 18.41
N SER A 34 15.96 -0.26 19.12
CA SER A 34 16.73 -1.50 19.00
C SER A 34 16.62 -2.11 17.61
N VAL A 35 15.41 -2.15 17.03
CA VAL A 35 15.18 -2.63 15.66
C VAL A 35 15.99 -1.79 14.66
N PHE A 36 16.03 -0.48 14.84
CA PHE A 36 16.83 0.40 13.96
C PHE A 36 18.33 0.13 14.05
N VAL A 37 18.85 -0.02 15.27
CA VAL A 37 20.26 -0.34 15.51
C VAL A 37 20.62 -1.68 14.87
N LEU A 38 19.76 -2.69 15.03
CA LEU A 38 19.95 -4.02 14.42
C LEU A 38 19.84 -3.99 12.89
N ALA A 39 18.98 -3.13 12.31
CA ALA A 39 18.81 -2.99 10.87
C ALA A 39 19.96 -2.20 10.20
N THR A 40 20.62 -1.32 10.94
CA THR A 40 21.71 -0.45 10.44
C THR A 40 22.85 -1.24 9.75
N PRO A 41 23.46 -2.29 10.33
CA PRO A 41 24.52 -3.04 9.67
C PRO A 41 24.06 -3.73 8.37
N PHE A 42 22.84 -4.26 8.32
CA PHE A 42 22.28 -4.85 7.09
C PHE A 42 22.08 -3.79 6.00
N PHE A 43 21.60 -2.61 6.39
CA PHE A 43 21.45 -1.48 5.47
C PHE A 43 22.79 -1.04 4.89
N LEU A 44 23.82 -0.92 5.74
CA LEU A 44 25.18 -0.57 5.31
C LEU A 44 25.79 -1.64 4.41
N LYS A 45 25.62 -2.93 4.73
CA LYS A 45 26.08 -4.04 3.87
C LYS A 45 25.41 -4.01 2.50
N SER A 46 24.11 -3.73 2.44
CA SER A 46 23.36 -3.60 1.19
C SER A 46 23.82 -2.41 0.34
N ILE A 47 24.31 -1.33 0.97
CA ILE A 47 24.88 -0.19 0.26
C ILE A 47 26.30 -0.49 -0.20
N ALA A 48 27.12 -1.11 0.65
CA ALA A 48 28.50 -1.46 0.34
C ALA A 48 28.62 -2.39 -0.88
N SER A 49 27.62 -3.26 -1.12
CA SER A 49 27.60 -4.09 -2.34
C SER A 49 27.32 -3.32 -3.63
N HIS A 50 26.87 -2.06 -3.55
CA HIS A 50 26.57 -1.18 -4.68
C HIS A 50 27.42 0.10 -4.60
N ALA A 51 28.71 -0.03 -4.23
CA ALA A 51 29.63 1.02 -3.76
C ALA A 51 29.91 2.23 -4.68
N ALA A 52 29.30 2.34 -5.86
CA ALA A 52 29.48 3.51 -6.71
C ALA A 52 28.79 4.72 -6.06
N LYS A 53 29.55 5.78 -5.73
CA LYS A 53 28.99 7.05 -5.25
C LYS A 53 28.08 7.64 -6.33
N GLN A 54 26.79 7.82 -6.01
CA GLN A 54 25.80 8.19 -7.02
C GLN A 54 25.41 9.68 -6.97
N VAL A 55 25.63 10.35 -5.84
CA VAL A 55 25.19 11.74 -5.59
C VAL A 55 26.33 12.54 -4.95
N ARG A 56 26.53 13.79 -5.41
CA ARG A 56 27.52 14.72 -4.83
C ARG A 56 26.96 15.36 -3.55
N PRO A 57 27.78 15.61 -2.52
CA PRO A 57 27.34 16.30 -1.32
C PRO A 57 26.88 17.72 -1.66
N GLY A 58 25.60 18.01 -1.43
CA GLY A 58 24.99 19.33 -1.65
C GLY A 58 24.48 19.95 -0.34
N PRO A 59 23.85 21.15 -0.38
CA PRO A 59 23.31 21.81 0.81
C PRO A 59 22.26 20.96 1.53
N LEU A 60 21.50 20.14 0.79
CA LEU A 60 20.52 19.21 1.36
C LEU A 60 21.17 18.14 2.26
N LEU A 61 22.39 17.68 1.94
CA LEU A 61 23.11 16.74 2.81
C LEU A 61 23.44 17.40 4.14
N TRP A 62 24.00 18.60 4.10
CA TRP A 62 24.38 19.35 5.30
C TRP A 62 23.17 19.69 6.16
N ALA A 63 22.04 20.07 5.54
CA ALA A 63 20.78 20.25 6.26
C ALA A 63 20.34 18.97 6.97
N LYS A 64 20.35 17.81 6.29
CA LYS A 64 20.01 16.51 6.91
C LYS A 64 20.95 16.13 8.05
N MET A 65 22.24 16.35 7.87
CA MET A 65 23.25 16.10 8.91
C MET A 65 23.07 17.03 10.12
N ALA A 66 22.74 18.31 9.89
CA ALA A 66 22.45 19.27 10.95
C ALA A 66 21.20 18.86 11.76
N VAL A 67 20.11 18.47 11.09
CA VAL A 67 18.90 17.96 11.77
C VAL A 67 19.20 16.66 12.53
N GLY A 68 19.98 15.74 11.96
CA GLY A 68 20.43 14.53 12.66
C GLY A 68 21.32 14.82 13.87
N ALA A 69 22.19 15.83 13.80
CA ALA A 69 23.03 16.25 14.92
C ALA A 69 22.19 16.90 16.02
N LEU A 70 21.13 17.64 15.65
CA LEU A 70 20.18 18.20 16.59
C LEU A 70 19.38 17.11 17.32
N LEU A 71 19.06 16.00 16.63
CA LEU A 71 18.46 14.82 17.27
C LEU A 71 19.40 14.20 18.32
N LEU A 72 20.68 14.04 17.99
CA LEU A 72 21.70 13.57 18.94
C LEU A 72 21.80 14.50 20.17
N ALA A 73 21.85 15.81 19.95
CA ALA A 73 21.89 16.80 21.03
C ALA A 73 20.64 16.73 21.92
N ALA A 74 19.45 16.57 21.33
CA ALA A 74 18.21 16.41 22.08
C ALA A 74 18.21 15.13 22.94
N TYR A 75 18.72 14.01 22.43
CA TYR A 75 18.83 12.78 23.23
C TYR A 75 19.86 12.87 24.35
N ILE A 76 21.00 13.55 24.14
CA ILE A 76 21.98 13.82 25.21
C ILE A 76 21.34 14.67 26.30
N ALA A 77 20.64 15.74 25.93
CA ALA A 77 19.95 16.60 26.89
C ALA A 77 18.84 15.83 27.64
N LYS A 78 18.08 14.98 26.94
CA LYS A 78 17.07 14.10 27.56
C LYS A 78 17.71 13.15 28.58
N ALA A 79 18.80 12.48 28.22
CA ALA A 79 19.52 11.57 29.11
C ALA A 79 20.07 12.29 30.36
N ALA A 80 20.64 13.49 30.18
CA ALA A 80 21.15 14.30 31.27
C ALA A 80 20.04 14.76 32.24
N LEU A 81 18.86 15.13 31.74
CA LEU A 81 17.71 15.47 32.58
C LEU A 81 17.18 14.27 33.37
N TRP A 82 17.10 13.08 32.74
CA TRP A 82 16.70 11.86 33.43
C TRP A 82 17.65 11.48 34.57
N GLN A 83 18.95 11.74 34.43
CA GLN A 83 19.94 11.44 35.46
C GLN A 83 20.03 12.50 36.57
N SER A 84 19.77 13.78 36.27
CA SER A 84 19.96 14.89 37.21
C SER A 84 18.72 15.31 37.99
N LYS A 85 17.53 15.22 37.40
CA LYS A 85 16.31 15.85 37.94
C LYS A 85 15.11 14.91 38.08
N SER A 86 15.18 13.68 37.58
CA SER A 86 13.99 12.80 37.56
C SER A 86 13.69 12.22 38.94
N GLU A 87 12.49 12.47 39.42
CA GLU A 87 11.94 11.88 40.65
C GLU A 87 11.49 10.41 40.44
N LEU A 88 11.31 9.99 39.18
CA LEU A 88 10.83 8.66 38.78
C LEU A 88 11.97 7.83 38.17
N HIS A 89 13.05 7.65 38.91
CA HIS A 89 14.21 6.92 38.43
C HIS A 89 13.88 5.42 38.27
N SER A 90 14.13 4.87 37.07
CA SER A 90 13.92 3.45 36.76
C SER A 90 15.02 2.92 35.84
N GLN A 91 15.39 1.65 35.99
CA GLN A 91 16.38 1.00 35.12
C GLN A 91 16.00 1.07 33.63
N ALA A 92 14.70 1.06 33.34
CA ALA A 92 14.17 1.20 31.97
C ALA A 92 14.53 2.56 31.35
N SER A 93 14.54 3.64 32.14
CA SER A 93 14.89 5.00 31.66
C SER A 93 16.36 5.15 31.29
N ILE A 94 17.25 4.44 32.00
CA ILE A 94 18.69 4.39 31.68
C ILE A 94 18.89 3.61 30.37
N ALA A 95 18.28 2.43 30.28
CA ALA A 95 18.36 1.59 29.09
C ALA A 95 17.81 2.32 27.84
N SER A 96 16.67 3.00 27.96
CA SER A 96 16.08 3.76 26.85
C SER A 96 16.98 4.92 26.42
N SER A 97 17.57 5.65 27.38
CA SER A 97 18.51 6.73 27.09
C SER A 97 19.75 6.25 26.33
N ILE A 98 20.36 5.13 26.74
CA ILE A 98 21.53 4.55 26.07
C ILE A 98 21.17 4.13 24.64
N ILE A 99 20.08 3.39 24.46
CA ILE A 99 19.65 2.92 23.15
C ILE A 99 19.31 4.09 22.22
N SER A 100 18.61 5.12 22.71
CA SER A 100 18.28 6.31 21.92
C SER A 100 19.52 7.09 21.48
N LEU A 101 20.56 7.18 22.33
CA LEU A 101 21.85 7.76 21.95
C LEU A 101 22.52 6.95 20.84
N VAL A 102 22.61 5.63 20.98
CA VAL A 102 23.16 4.74 19.95
C VAL A 102 22.37 4.88 18.63
N THR A 103 21.05 4.90 18.70
CA THR A 103 20.18 5.09 17.52
C THR A 103 20.42 6.42 16.82
N SER A 104 20.67 7.51 17.56
CA SER A 104 20.96 8.81 16.97
C SER A 104 22.32 8.86 16.25
N LEU A 105 23.33 8.17 16.77
CA LEU A 105 24.61 7.98 16.09
C LEU A 105 24.45 7.12 14.82
N CYS A 106 23.72 6.00 14.91
CA CYS A 106 23.38 5.18 13.75
C CYS A 106 22.61 5.99 12.70
N THR A 107 21.70 6.87 13.13
CA THR A 107 20.91 7.74 12.24
C THR A 107 21.80 8.64 11.41
N LEU A 108 22.83 9.26 12.00
CA LEU A 108 23.79 10.08 11.26
C LEU A 108 24.54 9.28 10.19
N VAL A 109 24.99 8.07 10.54
CA VAL A 109 25.68 7.16 9.60
C VAL A 109 24.75 6.74 8.46
N VAL A 110 23.49 6.42 8.76
CA VAL A 110 22.50 6.03 7.76
C VAL A 110 22.11 7.21 6.87
N ILE A 111 21.93 8.42 7.41
CA ILE A 111 21.66 9.64 6.63
C ILE A 111 22.79 9.90 5.63
N TYR A 112 24.04 9.89 6.10
CA TYR A 112 25.20 10.14 5.24
C TYR A 112 25.32 9.08 4.13
N SER A 113 25.28 7.80 4.50
CA SER A 113 25.38 6.70 3.54
C SER A 113 24.22 6.67 2.54
N ALA A 114 22.97 6.85 3.01
CA ALA A 114 21.80 6.90 2.14
C ALA A 114 21.84 8.10 1.19
N HIS A 115 22.39 9.23 1.62
CA HIS A 115 22.50 10.40 0.75
C HIS A 115 23.53 10.21 -0.37
N VAL A 116 24.73 9.74 -0.03
CA VAL A 116 25.88 9.62 -0.96
C VAL A 116 25.72 8.47 -1.95
N TYR A 117 25.24 7.31 -1.48
CA TYR A 117 25.26 6.08 -2.28
C TYR A 117 23.93 5.74 -2.95
N ARG A 118 22.82 6.38 -2.60
CA ARG A 118 21.50 6.07 -3.18
C ARG A 118 20.89 7.29 -3.85
N ARG A 119 20.49 7.17 -5.12
CA ARG A 119 19.73 8.22 -5.83
C ARG A 119 18.34 8.48 -5.23
N ARG A 120 17.64 7.42 -4.84
CA ARG A 120 16.28 7.50 -4.30
C ARG A 120 16.28 7.84 -2.80
N PRO A 121 15.32 8.62 -2.29
CA PRO A 121 15.07 8.75 -0.86
C PRO A 121 14.86 7.40 -0.19
N SER A 122 15.28 7.28 1.07
CA SER A 122 15.19 6.04 1.83
C SER A 122 13.80 5.85 2.41
N ALA A 123 13.01 4.96 1.81
CA ALA A 123 11.70 4.59 2.35
C ALA A 123 11.77 4.03 3.77
N PHE A 124 12.85 3.30 4.10
CA PHE A 124 13.07 2.77 5.44
C PHE A 124 13.14 3.88 6.50
N MET A 125 13.92 4.93 6.25
CA MET A 125 14.06 6.05 7.18
C MET A 125 12.75 6.82 7.33
N SER A 126 12.09 7.11 6.21
CA SER A 126 10.83 7.86 6.21
C SER A 126 9.74 7.11 7.00
N VAL A 127 9.54 5.81 6.74
CA VAL A 127 8.58 4.97 7.49
C VAL A 127 8.95 4.86 8.97
N PHE A 128 10.23 4.60 9.27
CA PHE A 128 10.70 4.42 10.64
C PHE A 128 10.49 5.68 11.49
N PHE A 129 10.92 6.85 11.00
CA PHE A 129 10.74 8.10 11.74
C PHE A 129 9.28 8.52 11.83
N SER A 130 8.45 8.24 10.83
CA SER A 130 7.02 8.53 10.94
C SER A 130 6.32 7.66 11.98
N ILE A 131 6.62 6.36 12.06
CA ILE A 131 6.05 5.48 13.09
C ILE A 131 6.55 5.91 14.47
N THR A 132 7.87 6.08 14.64
CA THR A 132 8.42 6.46 15.95
C THR A 132 8.02 7.87 16.38
N MET A 133 7.77 8.80 15.45
CA MET A 133 7.19 10.12 15.75
C MET A 133 5.79 10.00 16.35
N LEU A 134 4.94 9.10 15.85
CA LEU A 134 3.61 8.84 16.44
C LEU A 134 3.73 8.30 17.87
N LEU A 135 4.68 7.38 18.10
CA LEU A 135 4.96 6.83 19.43
C LEU A 135 5.53 7.89 20.39
N ASP A 136 6.42 8.76 19.90
CA ASP A 136 6.98 9.86 20.69
C ASP A 136 5.94 10.93 21.03
N MET A 137 4.93 11.14 20.18
CA MET A 137 3.79 12.01 20.52
C MET A 137 2.96 11.44 21.66
N ALA A 138 2.77 10.11 21.71
CA ALA A 138 2.13 9.46 22.85
C ALA A 138 2.96 9.66 24.13
N LEU A 139 4.27 9.37 24.08
CA LEU A 139 5.20 9.61 25.20
C LEU A 139 5.18 11.05 25.71
N THR A 140 5.12 12.02 24.79
CA THR A 140 5.06 13.45 25.13
C THR A 140 3.82 13.76 25.94
N ARG A 141 2.65 13.25 25.50
CA ARG A 141 1.38 13.41 26.23
C ARG A 141 1.48 12.82 27.63
N SER A 142 2.03 11.61 27.75
CA SER A 142 2.17 10.91 29.03
C SER A 142 3.07 11.68 30.00
N TYR A 143 4.16 12.27 29.52
CA TYR A 143 5.03 13.13 30.36
C TYR A 143 4.34 14.41 30.85
N PHE A 144 3.49 15.04 30.02
CA PHE A 144 2.69 16.19 30.47
C PHE A 144 1.62 15.79 31.49
N LEU A 145 0.98 14.64 31.32
CA LEU A 145 0.01 14.13 32.30
C LEU A 145 0.68 13.87 33.66
N ARG A 146 1.93 13.38 33.67
CA ARG A 146 2.71 13.23 34.92
C ARG A 146 3.08 14.55 35.55
N HIS A 147 3.32 15.58 34.76
CA HIS A 147 3.52 16.92 35.31
C HIS A 147 2.25 17.43 36.03
N GLU A 148 1.07 17.26 35.42
CA GLU A 148 -0.22 17.64 36.05
C GLU A 148 -0.50 16.87 37.36
N MET A 149 0.04 15.65 37.50
CA MET A 149 -0.05 14.84 38.73
C MET A 149 0.89 15.30 39.86
N GLY A 150 1.68 16.36 39.67
CA GLY A 150 2.53 16.97 40.70
C GLY A 150 4.04 16.74 40.55
N TYR A 151 4.50 16.01 39.52
CA TYR A 151 5.92 15.79 39.26
C TYR A 151 6.51 16.96 38.45
N SER A 152 7.01 17.99 39.13
CA SER A 152 7.54 19.21 38.51
C SER A 152 8.72 18.96 37.55
N SER A 153 9.56 17.96 37.85
CA SER A 153 10.71 17.56 37.02
C SER A 153 10.33 17.05 35.62
N MET A 154 9.12 16.52 35.45
CA MET A 154 8.65 15.94 34.17
C MET A 154 8.42 17.00 33.09
N GLN A 155 8.15 18.26 33.45
CA GLN A 155 7.92 19.33 32.47
C GLN A 155 9.15 19.57 31.58
N SER A 156 10.34 19.56 32.17
CA SER A 156 11.60 19.77 31.43
C SER A 156 11.86 18.61 30.47
N ILE A 157 11.54 17.38 30.87
CA ILE A 157 11.70 16.18 30.04
C ILE A 157 10.67 16.18 28.89
N ALA A 158 9.43 16.54 29.18
CA ALA A 158 8.36 16.69 28.18
C ALA A 158 8.73 17.75 27.12
N ALA A 159 9.31 18.87 27.53
CA ALA A 159 9.76 19.91 26.61
C ALA A 159 10.84 19.40 25.63
N ILE A 160 11.83 18.65 26.11
CA ILE A 160 12.83 18.03 25.22
C ILE A 160 12.19 16.98 24.32
N GLN A 161 11.23 16.20 24.82
CA GLN A 161 10.53 15.21 24.01
C GLN A 161 9.74 15.85 22.85
N ILE A 162 9.14 17.04 23.04
CA ILE A 162 8.56 17.82 21.93
C ILE A 162 9.64 18.14 20.89
N VAL A 163 10.82 18.58 21.32
CA VAL A 163 11.94 18.86 20.38
C VAL A 163 12.28 17.61 19.59
N VAL A 164 12.35 16.43 20.22
CA VAL A 164 12.59 15.15 19.52
C VAL A 164 11.52 14.89 18.45
N VAL A 165 10.23 15.08 18.78
CA VAL A 165 9.11 14.91 17.82
C VAL A 165 9.26 15.86 16.63
N VAL A 166 9.51 17.16 16.89
CA VAL A 166 9.68 18.18 15.84
C VAL A 166 10.88 17.85 14.94
N VAL A 167 11.97 17.37 15.53
CA VAL A 167 13.18 17.01 14.78
C VAL A 167 12.97 15.78 13.92
N LYS A 168 12.25 14.77 14.42
CA LYS A 168 11.85 13.61 13.61
C LYS A 168 10.93 14.03 12.46
N LEU A 169 10.00 14.95 12.68
CA LEU A 169 9.18 15.52 11.62
C LEU A 169 10.05 16.22 10.56
N LEU A 170 11.02 17.05 10.97
CA LEU A 170 11.96 17.69 10.05
C LEU A 170 12.82 16.66 9.29
N LEU A 171 13.24 15.56 9.93
CA LEU A 171 13.94 14.46 9.25
C LEU A 171 13.06 13.81 8.19
N VAL A 172 11.78 13.54 8.49
CA VAL A 172 10.83 12.99 7.50
C VAL A 172 10.66 13.97 6.34
N VAL A 173 10.39 15.25 6.62
CA VAL A 173 10.18 16.28 5.58
C VAL A 173 11.42 16.43 4.69
N THR A 174 12.61 16.52 5.29
CA THR A 174 13.87 16.63 4.53
C THR A 174 14.20 15.36 3.76
N GLU A 175 13.80 14.18 4.25
CA GLU A 175 13.96 12.92 3.54
C GLU A 175 13.02 12.81 2.33
N GLU A 176 11.80 13.36 2.42
CA GLU A 176 10.84 13.37 1.32
C GLU A 176 11.19 14.35 0.20
N MET A 177 12.09 15.31 0.45
CA MET A 177 12.54 16.25 -0.57
C MET A 177 13.39 15.54 -1.65
N PRO A 178 13.09 15.76 -2.95
CA PRO A 178 13.83 15.14 -4.03
C PRO A 178 15.28 15.63 -4.04
N LYS A 179 16.22 14.70 -4.25
CA LYS A 179 17.65 15.03 -4.39
C LYS A 179 17.86 15.64 -5.77
N THR A 180 18.22 16.92 -5.83
CA THR A 180 18.55 17.60 -7.10
C THR A 180 19.86 17.06 -7.65
N THR A 181 19.80 16.31 -8.77
CA THR A 181 21.01 15.84 -9.46
C THR A 181 21.42 16.85 -10.53
N PRO A 182 22.71 17.25 -10.59
CA PRO A 182 23.16 18.24 -11.58
C PRO A 182 23.10 17.71 -13.02
N SER A 183 23.19 16.39 -13.23
CA SER A 183 23.25 15.76 -14.56
C SER A 183 21.94 15.85 -15.38
N ARG A 184 20.80 16.22 -14.77
CA ARG A 184 19.51 16.33 -15.46
C ARG A 184 19.14 17.77 -15.85
N LYS A 185 19.88 18.77 -15.38
CA LYS A 185 19.67 20.16 -15.85
C LYS A 185 19.90 20.32 -17.36
N GLU A 186 20.59 19.37 -18.00
CA GLU A 186 21.02 19.47 -19.39
C GLU A 186 20.13 18.76 -20.41
N ASN A 187 19.34 17.75 -20.03
CA ASN A 187 18.54 16.98 -20.99
C ASN A 187 17.11 16.76 -20.47
N VAL A 188 16.16 17.45 -21.11
CA VAL A 188 14.70 17.42 -20.93
C VAL A 188 14.17 18.30 -19.77
N PRO A 189 13.48 19.43 -20.07
CA PRO A 189 12.63 20.13 -19.11
C PRO A 189 11.37 19.30 -18.90
N SER A 190 11.47 18.17 -18.19
CA SER A 190 10.27 17.46 -17.76
C SER A 190 9.64 18.28 -16.64
N HIS A 191 8.53 18.96 -16.93
CA HIS A 191 7.71 19.67 -15.94
C HIS A 191 7.23 18.76 -14.77
N PHE A 192 7.38 17.44 -14.93
CA PHE A 192 6.95 16.42 -13.98
C PHE A 192 8.11 15.87 -13.15
N LYS A 193 7.93 15.88 -11.83
CA LYS A 193 8.75 15.08 -10.91
C LYS A 193 8.38 13.61 -11.11
N GLY A 194 9.28 12.83 -11.71
CA GLY A 194 9.05 11.40 -11.90
C GLY A 194 8.89 10.67 -10.56
N ASP A 195 8.13 9.57 -10.57
CA ASP A 195 7.92 8.71 -9.39
C ASP A 195 9.25 8.31 -8.72
N SER A 196 10.32 8.17 -9.48
CA SER A 196 11.65 7.78 -8.99
C SER A 196 12.28 8.81 -8.04
N GLU A 197 11.90 10.09 -8.16
CA GLU A 197 12.46 11.22 -7.41
C GLU A 197 11.70 11.51 -6.11
N LEU A 198 10.43 11.10 -6.03
CA LEU A 198 9.60 11.29 -4.84
C LEU A 198 10.04 10.39 -3.68
N GLY A 199 9.92 10.92 -2.47
CA GLY A 199 10.06 10.15 -1.24
C GLY A 199 8.93 9.13 -1.03
N PHE A 200 8.94 8.47 0.12
CA PHE A 200 7.96 7.42 0.42
C PHE A 200 6.55 7.98 0.59
N TRP A 201 6.38 9.07 1.34
CA TRP A 201 5.10 9.73 1.54
C TRP A 201 4.60 10.42 0.28
N GLY A 202 5.48 11.06 -0.49
CA GLY A 202 5.11 11.61 -1.79
C GLY A 202 4.56 10.56 -2.76
N LYS A 203 5.07 9.33 -2.65
CA LYS A 203 4.59 8.16 -3.39
C LYS A 203 3.28 7.59 -2.82
N ALA A 204 3.17 7.49 -1.50
CA ALA A 204 1.98 6.94 -0.83
C ALA A 204 0.76 7.85 -1.00
N LEU A 205 0.96 9.18 -1.00
CA LEU A 205 -0.07 10.19 -1.23
C LEU A 205 -0.33 10.47 -2.71
N PHE A 206 0.26 9.69 -3.62
CA PHE A 206 0.11 9.85 -5.07
C PHE A 206 0.36 11.29 -5.57
N CYS A 207 1.35 12.00 -4.98
CA CYS A 207 1.63 13.40 -5.34
C CYS A 207 1.98 13.56 -6.83
N SER A 208 2.69 12.58 -7.41
CA SER A 208 2.98 12.53 -8.86
C SER A 208 1.70 12.50 -9.69
N VAL A 209 0.76 11.60 -9.35
CA VAL A 209 -0.54 11.51 -10.05
C VAL A 209 -1.34 12.79 -9.88
N SER A 210 -1.38 13.37 -8.67
CA SER A 210 -2.06 14.65 -8.44
C SER A 210 -1.47 15.77 -9.31
N SER A 211 -0.15 15.84 -9.45
CA SER A 211 0.50 16.82 -10.32
C SER A 211 0.20 16.59 -11.81
N LEU A 212 0.11 15.33 -12.25
CA LEU A 212 -0.28 14.96 -13.61
C LEU A 212 -1.74 15.32 -13.90
N LEU A 213 -2.64 15.06 -12.95
CA LEU A 213 -4.06 15.41 -13.04
C LEU A 213 -4.27 16.93 -13.11
N LEU A 214 -3.55 17.69 -12.28
CA LEU A 214 -3.58 19.16 -12.31
C LEU A 214 -3.05 19.72 -13.64
N PHE A 215 -2.04 19.09 -14.23
CA PHE A 215 -1.55 19.45 -15.56
C PHE A 215 -2.59 19.12 -16.64
N GLY A 216 -3.15 17.91 -16.61
CA GLY A 216 -4.19 17.48 -17.56
C GLY A 216 -5.50 18.25 -17.44
N TYR A 217 -5.76 18.88 -16.30
CA TYR A 217 -6.87 19.82 -16.13
C TYR A 217 -6.66 21.11 -16.94
N LYS A 218 -5.41 21.53 -17.14
CA LYS A 218 -5.05 22.78 -17.83
C LYS A 218 -4.60 22.60 -19.28
N ASN A 219 -4.06 21.43 -19.61
CA ASN A 219 -3.43 21.13 -20.90
C ASN A 219 -3.88 19.76 -21.41
N GLU A 220 -3.78 19.53 -22.73
CA GLU A 220 -4.03 18.21 -23.32
C GLU A 220 -2.91 17.22 -22.95
N LEU A 221 -3.28 16.03 -22.49
CA LEU A 221 -2.36 14.96 -22.14
C LEU A 221 -2.00 14.12 -23.38
N GLY A 222 -0.90 14.47 -24.03
CA GLY A 222 -0.24 13.65 -25.06
C GLY A 222 0.70 12.60 -24.45
N VAL A 223 1.06 11.57 -25.24
CA VAL A 223 1.99 10.50 -24.83
C VAL A 223 3.39 11.07 -24.58
N GLU A 224 3.78 12.07 -25.36
CA GLU A 224 5.01 12.83 -25.26
C GLU A 224 5.13 13.65 -23.97
N ASN A 225 4.00 14.01 -23.35
CA ASN A 225 3.95 14.78 -22.11
C ASN A 225 3.93 13.89 -20.85
N LEU A 226 3.89 12.56 -21.01
CA LEU A 226 3.89 11.63 -19.88
C LEU A 226 5.31 11.44 -19.33
N PRO A 227 5.45 11.24 -18.00
CA PRO A 227 6.74 10.91 -17.42
C PRO A 227 7.23 9.56 -17.98
N PRO A 228 8.54 9.43 -18.26
CA PRO A 228 9.10 8.18 -18.72
C PRO A 228 8.92 7.10 -17.66
N LEU A 229 8.77 5.86 -18.12
CA LEU A 229 8.67 4.70 -17.24
C LEU A 229 9.96 4.55 -16.42
N ASP A 230 9.83 4.24 -15.14
CA ASP A 230 10.98 4.00 -14.27
C ASP A 230 11.69 2.69 -14.68
N GLU A 231 13.02 2.68 -14.61
CA GLU A 231 13.90 1.59 -15.11
C GLU A 231 13.48 0.20 -14.57
N GLN A 232 12.98 0.15 -13.33
CA GLN A 232 12.50 -1.07 -12.67
C GLN A 232 11.21 -1.68 -13.26
N PHE A 233 10.53 -0.95 -14.14
CA PHE A 233 9.34 -1.39 -14.86
C PHE A 233 9.60 -1.53 -16.37
N GLU A 234 10.81 -1.21 -16.84
CA GLU A 234 11.16 -1.45 -18.24
C GLU A 234 11.07 -2.94 -18.57
N SER A 235 10.37 -3.25 -19.65
CA SER A 235 10.11 -4.62 -20.06
C SER A 235 11.40 -5.40 -20.33
N ARG A 236 12.46 -4.74 -20.81
CA ARG A 236 13.79 -5.36 -21.02
C ARG A 236 14.41 -5.83 -19.70
N VAL A 237 14.49 -4.95 -18.72
CA VAL A 237 15.06 -5.27 -17.39
C VAL A 237 14.26 -6.38 -16.70
N LEU A 238 12.93 -6.29 -16.76
CA LEU A 238 12.04 -7.30 -16.20
C LEU A 238 12.18 -8.65 -16.91
N PHE A 239 12.26 -8.66 -18.23
CA PHE A 239 12.42 -9.87 -19.02
C PHE A 239 13.78 -10.54 -18.80
N ASP A 240 14.87 -9.77 -18.72
CA ASP A 240 16.21 -10.31 -18.44
C ASP A 240 16.26 -10.98 -17.06
N ALA A 241 15.63 -10.37 -16.05
CA ALA A 241 15.50 -10.98 -14.72
C ALA A 241 14.66 -12.26 -14.75
N PHE A 242 13.54 -12.25 -15.48
CA PHE A 242 12.71 -13.43 -15.70
C PHE A 242 13.48 -14.55 -16.42
N PHE A 243 14.21 -14.22 -17.49
CA PHE A 243 14.91 -15.18 -18.32
C PHE A 243 16.00 -15.93 -17.54
N LYS A 244 16.72 -15.22 -16.64
CA LYS A 244 17.70 -15.84 -15.73
C LYS A 244 17.10 -16.92 -14.83
N HIS A 245 15.84 -16.77 -14.42
CA HIS A 245 15.13 -17.78 -13.64
C HIS A 245 14.56 -18.86 -14.56
N TRP A 246 13.90 -18.47 -15.65
CA TRP A 246 13.31 -19.36 -16.64
C TRP A 246 14.31 -20.36 -17.21
N SER A 247 15.52 -19.93 -17.55
CA SER A 247 16.55 -20.80 -18.15
C SER A 247 17.11 -21.86 -17.19
N LYS A 248 16.94 -21.66 -15.87
CA LYS A 248 17.43 -22.57 -14.83
C LYS A 248 16.37 -23.58 -14.38
N LEU A 249 15.12 -23.37 -14.75
CA LEU A 249 14.05 -24.29 -14.39
C LEU A 249 13.97 -25.41 -15.43
N ASP A 250 13.77 -26.62 -14.94
CA ASP A 250 13.47 -27.77 -15.78
C ASP A 250 12.11 -27.59 -16.47
N ARG A 251 12.04 -27.96 -17.75
CA ARG A 251 10.89 -27.67 -18.62
C ARG A 251 9.76 -28.69 -18.47
N ASP A 252 10.02 -29.83 -17.83
CA ASP A 252 9.07 -30.94 -17.72
C ASP A 252 8.10 -30.81 -16.53
N GLY A 253 8.20 -29.72 -15.76
CA GLY A 253 7.33 -29.47 -14.60
C GLY A 253 5.96 -28.87 -14.95
N ARG A 254 4.94 -29.17 -14.13
CA ARG A 254 3.68 -28.39 -14.11
C ARG A 254 3.93 -26.99 -13.51
N PHE A 255 3.29 -25.96 -14.08
CA PHE A 255 3.34 -24.56 -13.62
C PHE A 255 4.74 -23.89 -13.63
N VAL A 256 5.65 -24.32 -14.51
CA VAL A 256 7.01 -23.76 -14.61
C VAL A 256 7.01 -22.25 -14.88
N LEU A 257 6.10 -21.78 -15.75
CA LEU A 257 5.96 -20.35 -16.06
C LEU A 257 5.53 -19.54 -14.84
N LEU A 258 4.51 -20.02 -14.12
CA LEU A 258 4.05 -19.37 -12.89
C LEU A 258 5.17 -19.31 -11.85
N ARG A 259 5.95 -20.38 -11.69
CA ARG A 259 7.08 -20.42 -10.76
C ARG A 259 8.18 -19.43 -11.15
N ALA A 260 8.52 -19.32 -12.43
CA ALA A 260 9.50 -18.36 -12.91
C ALA A 260 9.03 -16.90 -12.74
N CYS A 261 7.77 -16.60 -13.08
CA CYS A 261 7.17 -15.29 -12.84
C CYS A 261 7.16 -14.93 -11.36
N LEU A 262 6.66 -15.83 -10.50
CA LEU A 262 6.59 -15.62 -9.05
C LEU A 262 7.98 -15.43 -8.44
N ARG A 263 9.00 -16.19 -8.84
CA ARG A 263 10.38 -15.98 -8.36
C ARG A 263 10.92 -14.61 -8.75
N THR A 264 10.62 -14.14 -9.96
CA THR A 264 11.08 -12.84 -10.46
C THR A 264 10.45 -11.67 -9.68
N ILE A 265 9.17 -11.79 -9.32
CA ILE A 265 8.42 -10.74 -8.62
C ILE A 265 8.31 -10.94 -7.11
N LEU A 266 8.93 -12.00 -6.55
CA LEU A 266 8.74 -12.42 -5.16
C LEU A 266 9.03 -11.30 -4.17
N GLY A 267 10.05 -10.48 -4.43
CA GLY A 267 10.38 -9.33 -3.58
C GLY A 267 9.27 -8.29 -3.51
N LYS A 268 8.66 -7.94 -4.66
CA LYS A 268 7.51 -7.01 -4.71
C LYS A 268 6.26 -7.65 -4.08
N PHE A 269 6.06 -8.95 -4.31
CA PHE A 269 4.96 -9.71 -3.72
C PHE A 269 5.06 -9.78 -2.20
N LEU A 270 6.24 -10.04 -1.63
CA LEU A 270 6.45 -10.08 -0.19
C LEU A 270 6.33 -8.68 0.45
N ALA A 271 6.77 -7.63 -0.25
CA ALA A 271 6.59 -6.25 0.21
C ALA A 271 5.11 -5.82 0.29
N MET A 272 4.21 -6.47 -0.47
CA MET A 272 2.76 -6.21 -0.46
C MET A 272 2.08 -6.72 0.82
N VAL A 273 2.63 -7.77 1.43
CA VAL A 273 2.05 -8.46 2.59
C VAL A 273 1.87 -7.52 3.78
N ILE A 274 2.92 -6.75 4.12
CA ILE A 274 2.93 -5.90 5.31
C ILE A 274 1.83 -4.81 5.24
N PRO A 275 1.76 -3.96 4.20
CA PRO A 275 0.69 -2.97 4.09
C PRO A 275 -0.72 -3.57 4.09
N ARG A 276 -0.91 -4.75 3.50
CA ARG A 276 -2.23 -5.41 3.47
C ARG A 276 -2.65 -5.94 4.84
N LEU A 277 -1.70 -6.46 5.63
CA LEU A 277 -1.95 -6.85 7.02
C LEU A 277 -2.24 -5.63 7.90
N CYS A 278 -1.51 -4.52 7.72
CA CYS A 278 -1.81 -3.25 8.40
C CYS A 278 -3.22 -2.76 8.07
N TYR A 279 -3.62 -2.80 6.79
CA TYR A 279 -4.99 -2.47 6.38
C TYR A 279 -6.03 -3.36 7.06
N ALA A 280 -5.81 -4.67 7.11
CA ALA A 280 -6.70 -5.61 7.80
C ALA A 280 -6.80 -5.28 9.30
N ALA A 281 -5.68 -5.05 9.97
CA ALA A 281 -5.63 -4.70 11.40
C ALA A 281 -6.41 -3.42 11.71
N PHE A 282 -6.21 -2.34 10.95
CA PHE A 282 -6.98 -1.11 11.14
C PHE A 282 -8.46 -1.28 10.78
N SER A 283 -8.79 -2.10 9.77
CA SER A 283 -10.16 -2.42 9.40
C SER A 283 -10.89 -3.15 10.55
N LEU A 284 -10.24 -4.15 11.14
CA LEU A 284 -10.73 -4.91 12.29
C LEU A 284 -10.76 -4.09 13.59
N SER A 285 -10.08 -2.95 13.65
CA SER A 285 -10.09 -2.07 14.82
C SER A 285 -11.34 -1.18 14.91
N ARG A 286 -12.11 -1.01 13.83
CA ARG A 286 -13.29 -0.12 13.80
C ARG A 286 -14.39 -0.51 14.81
N PRO A 287 -14.77 -1.80 14.98
CA PRO A 287 -15.79 -2.19 15.95
C PRO A 287 -15.41 -1.83 17.39
N PHE A 288 -14.13 -2.01 17.76
CA PHE A 288 -13.61 -1.63 19.07
C PHE A 288 -13.71 -0.12 19.32
N LEU A 289 -13.45 0.69 18.30
CA LEU A 289 -13.62 2.15 18.40
C LEU A 289 -15.08 2.48 18.73
N ILE A 290 -16.04 1.91 18.00
CA ILE A 290 -17.48 2.15 18.23
C ILE A 290 -17.91 1.67 19.61
N GLN A 291 -17.45 0.50 20.05
CA GLN A 291 -17.71 0.00 21.41
C GLN A 291 -17.24 1.02 22.47
N ARG A 292 -15.99 1.50 22.37
CA ARG A 292 -15.45 2.47 23.33
C ARG A 292 -16.18 3.81 23.29
N VAL A 293 -16.63 4.26 22.11
CA VAL A 293 -17.51 5.42 21.99
C VAL A 293 -18.79 5.20 22.79
N LEU A 294 -19.47 4.06 22.58
CA LEU A 294 -20.73 3.75 23.25
C LEU A 294 -20.57 3.61 24.77
N GLU A 295 -19.49 2.98 25.25
CA GLU A 295 -19.19 2.88 26.68
C GLU A 295 -19.01 4.25 27.34
N VAL A 296 -18.26 5.15 26.70
CA VAL A 296 -18.04 6.52 27.22
C VAL A 296 -19.34 7.32 27.20
N VAL A 297 -20.15 7.20 26.15
CA VAL A 297 -21.44 7.90 26.05
C VAL A 297 -22.45 7.38 27.08
N ASN A 298 -22.54 6.07 27.28
CA ASN A 298 -23.49 5.46 28.21
C ASN A 298 -23.11 5.68 29.69
N SER A 299 -21.82 5.78 30.01
CA SER A 299 -21.37 6.02 31.39
C SER A 299 -21.63 7.45 31.88
N GLY A 300 -21.91 8.40 30.98
CA GLY A 300 -22.21 9.80 31.31
C GLY A 300 -21.01 10.61 31.86
N ILE A 301 -19.87 9.96 32.13
CA ILE A 301 -18.65 10.59 32.66
C ILE A 301 -17.71 10.89 31.49
N THR A 302 -17.84 12.08 30.91
CA THR A 302 -16.97 12.52 29.81
C THR A 302 -15.82 13.37 30.33
N THR A 303 -14.73 12.74 30.78
CA THR A 303 -13.48 13.46 31.00
C THR A 303 -12.89 13.87 29.65
N TYR A 304 -12.39 15.11 29.54
CA TYR A 304 -11.76 15.64 28.33
C TYR A 304 -10.67 14.71 27.75
N GLN A 305 -9.94 14.00 28.62
CA GLN A 305 -8.91 13.03 28.25
C GLN A 305 -9.46 11.81 27.47
N HIS A 306 -10.65 11.31 27.84
CA HIS A 306 -11.29 10.19 27.15
C HIS A 306 -11.78 10.61 25.75
N ALA A 307 -12.41 11.79 25.65
CA ALA A 307 -12.90 12.31 24.37
C ALA A 307 -11.76 12.58 23.37
N THR A 308 -10.70 13.24 23.81
CA THR A 308 -9.53 13.55 22.97
C THR A 308 -8.76 12.29 22.55
N GLY A 309 -8.61 11.31 23.45
CA GLY A 309 -8.03 10.01 23.13
C GLY A 309 -8.81 9.25 22.06
N LEU A 310 -10.14 9.30 22.15
CA LEU A 310 -11.03 8.63 21.19
C LEU A 310 -11.02 9.29 19.81
N ILE A 311 -10.98 10.63 19.76
CA ILE A 311 -10.78 11.39 18.52
C ILE A 311 -9.43 11.03 17.88
N GLY A 312 -8.36 10.98 18.69
CA GLY A 312 -7.02 10.58 18.24
C GLY A 312 -7.01 9.14 17.68
N ALA A 313 -7.65 8.20 18.38
CA ALA A 313 -7.80 6.82 17.92
C ALA A 313 -8.59 6.74 16.61
N ALA A 314 -9.67 7.51 16.46
CA ALA A 314 -10.44 7.56 15.23
C ALA A 314 -9.58 8.07 14.06
N ILE A 315 -8.86 9.18 14.24
CA ILE A 315 -7.95 9.72 13.22
C ILE A 315 -6.90 8.68 12.84
N LEU A 316 -6.28 8.02 13.83
CA LEU A 316 -5.27 7.00 13.59
C LEU A 316 -5.81 5.81 12.80
N ILE A 317 -7.00 5.30 13.16
CA ILE A 317 -7.62 4.15 12.48
C ILE A 317 -7.98 4.52 11.04
N TYR A 318 -8.68 5.63 10.81
CA TYR A 318 -9.12 6.00 9.45
C TYR A 318 -7.96 6.46 8.56
N ALA A 319 -7.00 7.23 9.09
CA ALA A 319 -5.78 7.57 8.34
C ALA A 319 -4.93 6.33 8.05
N GLY A 320 -4.81 5.41 9.03
CA GLY A 320 -4.12 4.14 8.88
C GLY A 320 -4.74 3.26 7.78
N ILE A 321 -6.07 3.19 7.71
CA ILE A 321 -6.80 2.53 6.63
C ILE A 321 -6.46 3.17 5.27
N ALA A 322 -6.59 4.49 5.16
CA ALA A 322 -6.37 5.20 3.90
C ALA A 322 -4.94 5.03 3.38
N ILE A 323 -3.94 5.23 4.25
CA ILE A 323 -2.51 5.13 3.91
C ILE A 323 -2.13 3.68 3.57
N SER A 324 -2.53 2.71 4.41
CA SER A 324 -2.18 1.30 4.19
C SER A 324 -2.81 0.78 2.90
N ARG A 325 -4.07 1.16 2.62
CA ARG A 325 -4.77 0.83 1.37
C ARG A 325 -4.07 1.44 0.16
N ALA A 326 -3.72 2.72 0.21
CA ALA A 326 -3.01 3.41 -0.86
C ALA A 326 -1.69 2.72 -1.23
N ILE A 327 -0.88 2.37 -0.22
CA ILE A 327 0.40 1.68 -0.42
C ILE A 327 0.16 0.28 -0.97
N PHE A 328 -0.78 -0.48 -0.39
CA PHE A 328 -1.13 -1.82 -0.83
C PHE A 328 -1.55 -1.85 -2.30
N GLU A 329 -2.56 -1.05 -2.68
CA GLU A 329 -3.08 -1.01 -4.05
C GLU A 329 -1.98 -0.59 -5.03
N ARG A 330 -1.13 0.38 -4.65
CA ARG A 330 0.00 0.80 -5.49
C ARG A 330 0.98 -0.35 -5.75
N ILE A 331 1.40 -1.10 -4.72
CA ILE A 331 2.31 -2.25 -4.90
C ILE A 331 1.60 -3.35 -5.72
N GLN A 332 0.30 -3.56 -5.51
CA GLN A 332 -0.49 -4.51 -6.29
C GLN A 332 -0.51 -4.17 -7.78
N TYR A 333 -0.73 -2.90 -8.13
CA TYR A 333 -0.65 -2.44 -9.53
C TYR A 333 0.76 -2.58 -10.11
N GLN A 334 1.80 -2.30 -9.32
CA GLN A 334 3.19 -2.49 -9.77
C GLN A 334 3.49 -3.96 -10.09
N VAL A 335 2.95 -4.90 -9.30
CA VAL A 335 3.05 -6.33 -9.57
C VAL A 335 2.33 -6.70 -10.86
N LYS A 336 1.07 -6.25 -11.05
CA LYS A 336 0.28 -6.48 -12.27
C LYS A 336 1.02 -5.98 -13.52
N VAL A 337 1.49 -4.73 -13.51
CA VAL A 337 2.23 -4.14 -14.64
C VAL A 337 3.54 -4.88 -14.90
N SER A 338 4.26 -5.31 -13.85
CA SER A 338 5.50 -6.07 -14.03
C SER A 338 5.24 -7.43 -14.71
N ILE A 339 4.19 -8.14 -14.31
CA ILE A 339 3.77 -9.40 -14.93
C ILE A 339 3.38 -9.19 -16.39
N ARG A 340 2.59 -8.15 -16.66
CA ARG A 340 2.20 -7.76 -18.01
C ARG A 340 3.41 -7.54 -18.90
N GLY A 341 4.38 -6.76 -18.42
CA GLY A 341 5.62 -6.46 -19.15
C GLY A 341 6.43 -7.72 -19.45
N ILE A 342 6.60 -8.61 -18.47
CA ILE A 342 7.32 -9.88 -18.64
C ILE A 342 6.61 -10.77 -19.67
N LEU A 343 5.31 -11.00 -19.48
CA LEU A 343 4.55 -11.95 -20.28
C LEU A 343 4.39 -11.45 -21.72
N SER A 344 4.18 -10.15 -21.92
CA SER A 344 4.11 -9.57 -23.26
C SER A 344 5.40 -9.82 -24.04
N VAL A 345 6.57 -9.51 -23.45
CA VAL A 345 7.87 -9.72 -24.13
C VAL A 345 8.14 -11.20 -24.35
N ALA A 346 7.87 -12.06 -23.37
CA ALA A 346 8.05 -13.50 -23.49
C ALA A 346 7.19 -14.10 -24.63
N LEU A 347 5.95 -13.64 -24.75
CA LEU A 347 5.06 -14.03 -25.84
C LEU A 347 5.58 -13.51 -27.18
N PHE A 348 6.06 -12.27 -27.27
CA PHE A 348 6.62 -11.72 -28.52
C PHE A 348 7.86 -12.49 -28.97
N ASP A 349 8.80 -12.77 -28.05
CA ASP A 349 9.99 -13.58 -28.32
C ASP A 349 9.61 -14.99 -28.82
N LYS A 350 8.61 -15.61 -28.20
CA LYS A 350 8.12 -16.93 -28.62
C LYS A 350 7.43 -16.87 -29.98
N MET A 351 6.58 -15.88 -30.21
CA MET A 351 5.89 -15.67 -31.49
C MET A 351 6.88 -15.49 -32.62
N GLN A 352 7.97 -14.72 -32.45
CA GLN A 352 8.96 -14.54 -33.50
C GLN A 352 9.63 -15.85 -33.94
N LYS A 353 9.81 -16.79 -33.00
CA LYS A 353 10.44 -18.11 -33.21
C LYS A 353 9.49 -19.20 -33.72
N LEU A 354 8.18 -18.94 -33.76
CA LEU A 354 7.17 -19.87 -34.29
C LEU A 354 7.11 -19.82 -35.83
N SER A 355 6.69 -20.94 -36.44
CA SER A 355 6.51 -21.05 -37.89
C SER A 355 5.34 -20.19 -38.40
N ILE A 356 5.28 -19.92 -39.71
CA ILE A 356 4.25 -19.03 -40.30
C ILE A 356 2.84 -19.61 -40.14
N ASP A 357 2.67 -20.93 -40.23
CA ASP A 357 1.39 -21.62 -40.01
C ASP A 357 0.87 -21.46 -38.58
N GLU A 358 1.76 -21.46 -37.59
CA GLU A 358 1.39 -21.26 -36.18
C GLU A 358 1.10 -19.79 -35.84
N LYS A 359 1.73 -18.85 -36.57
CA LYS A 359 1.60 -17.40 -36.38
C LYS A 359 0.25 -16.82 -36.82
N GLN A 360 -0.41 -17.41 -37.81
CA GLN A 360 -1.70 -16.91 -38.33
C GLN A 360 -2.90 -17.23 -37.43
N SER A 361 -2.73 -17.99 -36.34
CA SER A 361 -3.84 -18.27 -35.45
C SER A 361 -4.23 -17.01 -34.65
N ALA A 362 -5.51 -16.63 -34.72
CA ALA A 362 -6.12 -15.62 -33.85
C ALA A 362 -5.88 -15.88 -32.34
N ALA A 363 -5.49 -17.12 -31.99
CA ALA A 363 -5.08 -17.52 -30.66
C ALA A 363 -3.84 -16.77 -30.16
N ALA A 364 -2.83 -16.47 -30.99
CA ALA A 364 -1.60 -15.81 -30.53
C ALA A 364 -1.87 -14.34 -30.10
N ILE A 365 -2.71 -13.64 -30.85
CA ILE A 365 -3.13 -12.25 -30.54
C ILE A 365 -4.06 -12.23 -29.31
N THR A 366 -4.95 -13.23 -29.18
CA THR A 366 -5.82 -13.38 -28.01
C THR A 366 -5.01 -13.66 -26.74
N LEU A 367 -3.96 -14.48 -26.85
CA LEU A 367 -3.06 -14.83 -25.74
C LEU A 367 -2.34 -13.59 -25.19
N MET A 368 -1.91 -12.66 -26.05
CA MET A 368 -1.23 -11.42 -25.64
C MET A 368 -2.12 -10.37 -24.98
N THR A 369 -3.42 -10.43 -25.22
CA THR A 369 -4.37 -9.42 -24.76
C THR A 369 -5.22 -9.96 -23.62
N THR A 370 -6.16 -10.84 -23.94
CA THR A 370 -7.15 -11.37 -23.00
C THR A 370 -6.53 -12.24 -21.92
N ASP A 371 -5.61 -13.14 -22.30
CA ASP A 371 -5.07 -14.12 -21.34
C ASP A 371 -4.04 -13.51 -20.39
N VAL A 372 -3.21 -12.55 -20.86
CA VAL A 372 -2.31 -11.79 -19.98
C VAL A 372 -3.09 -11.05 -18.89
N MET A 373 -4.19 -10.38 -19.26
CA MET A 373 -5.06 -9.70 -18.30
C MET A 373 -5.70 -10.70 -17.30
N GLY A 374 -6.06 -11.90 -17.78
CA GLY A 374 -6.54 -12.98 -16.92
C GLY A 374 -5.48 -13.42 -15.89
N VAL A 375 -4.24 -13.60 -16.31
CA VAL A 375 -3.12 -13.97 -15.43
C VAL A 375 -2.83 -12.88 -14.38
N GLU A 376 -2.86 -11.61 -14.78
CA GLU A 376 -2.73 -10.48 -13.85
C GLU A 376 -3.80 -10.52 -12.74
N ALA A 377 -5.05 -10.82 -13.11
CA ALA A 377 -6.15 -10.94 -12.17
C ALA A 377 -5.99 -12.13 -11.22
N ILE A 378 -5.57 -13.30 -11.73
CA ILE A 378 -5.33 -14.49 -10.91
C ILE A 378 -4.23 -14.24 -9.88
N ILE A 379 -3.13 -13.56 -10.26
CA ILE A 379 -2.04 -13.27 -9.32
C ILE A 379 -2.48 -12.28 -8.25
N ALA A 380 -3.32 -11.30 -8.60
CA ALA A 380 -3.92 -10.41 -7.62
C ALA A 380 -4.85 -11.15 -6.65
N LEU A 381 -5.67 -12.09 -7.14
CA LEU A 381 -6.54 -12.93 -6.32
C LEU A 381 -5.74 -13.85 -5.38
N LEU A 382 -4.63 -14.43 -5.83
CA LEU A 382 -3.78 -15.30 -5.01
C LEU A 382 -3.34 -14.61 -3.71
N HIS A 383 -2.96 -13.33 -3.80
CA HIS A 383 -2.61 -12.55 -2.62
C HIS A 383 -3.83 -12.21 -1.75
N GLU A 384 -4.98 -11.92 -2.36
CA GLU A 384 -6.18 -11.52 -1.63
C GLU A 384 -6.78 -12.68 -0.82
N VAL A 385 -6.73 -13.92 -1.35
CA VAL A 385 -7.36 -15.10 -0.74
C VAL A 385 -6.85 -15.37 0.66
N TRP A 386 -5.53 -15.49 0.86
CA TRP A 386 -4.99 -15.88 2.17
C TRP A 386 -5.22 -14.80 3.24
N VAL A 387 -5.12 -13.51 2.86
CA VAL A 387 -5.43 -12.41 3.80
C VAL A 387 -6.91 -12.40 4.14
N THR A 388 -7.78 -12.54 3.14
CA THR A 388 -9.23 -12.54 3.37
C THR A 388 -9.64 -13.70 4.28
N CYS A 389 -9.01 -14.87 4.15
CA CYS A 389 -9.21 -15.97 5.08
C CYS A 389 -8.82 -15.60 6.53
N LEU A 390 -7.68 -14.94 6.71
CA LEU A 390 -7.26 -14.44 8.04
C LEU A 390 -8.21 -13.37 8.56
N GLU A 391 -8.58 -12.39 7.74
CA GLU A 391 -9.49 -11.30 8.08
C GLU A 391 -10.88 -11.82 8.47
N LEU A 392 -11.39 -12.82 7.75
CA LEU A 392 -12.62 -13.52 8.10
C LEU A 392 -12.49 -14.26 9.44
N GLY A 393 -11.39 -15.00 9.66
CA GLY A 393 -11.15 -15.73 10.91
C GLY A 393 -11.11 -14.80 12.12
N PHE A 394 -10.31 -13.73 12.04
CA PHE A 394 -10.25 -12.71 13.09
C PHE A 394 -11.57 -11.95 13.24
N GLY A 395 -12.28 -11.66 12.15
CA GLY A 395 -13.58 -11.01 12.19
C GLY A 395 -14.63 -11.83 12.93
N VAL A 396 -14.71 -13.14 12.65
CA VAL A 396 -15.59 -14.07 13.39
C VAL A 396 -15.19 -14.16 14.85
N TYR A 397 -13.89 -14.24 15.16
CA TYR A 397 -13.41 -14.24 16.54
C TYR A 397 -13.77 -12.97 17.32
N ILE A 398 -13.61 -11.80 16.68
CA ILE A 398 -14.01 -10.51 17.27
C ILE A 398 -15.53 -10.47 17.47
N LEU A 399 -16.31 -10.96 16.50
CA LEU A 399 -17.77 -11.01 16.65
C LEU A 399 -18.21 -11.95 17.79
N TYR A 400 -17.52 -13.09 17.95
CA TYR A 400 -17.72 -13.99 19.08
C TYR A 400 -17.44 -13.30 20.42
N MET A 401 -16.41 -12.45 20.51
CA MET A 401 -16.12 -11.67 21.72
C MET A 401 -17.25 -10.69 22.09
N PHE A 402 -18.04 -10.22 21.11
CA PHE A 402 -19.10 -9.25 21.33
C PHE A 402 -20.48 -9.86 21.62
N VAL A 403 -20.81 -10.96 20.94
CA VAL A 403 -22.18 -11.51 20.88
C VAL A 403 -22.21 -13.00 21.24
N ASP A 404 -21.09 -13.54 21.74
CA ASP A 404 -20.91 -14.95 22.10
C ASP A 404 -21.35 -15.90 20.96
N LEU A 405 -21.94 -17.04 21.31
CA LEU A 405 -22.40 -18.09 20.38
C LEU A 405 -23.43 -17.62 19.34
N ALA A 406 -24.12 -16.50 19.59
CA ALA A 406 -25.07 -15.96 18.62
C ALA A 406 -24.37 -15.44 17.34
N CYS A 407 -23.04 -15.29 17.34
CA CYS A 407 -22.27 -15.01 16.13
C CYS A 407 -22.47 -16.08 15.04
N LEU A 408 -22.79 -17.34 15.40
CA LEU A 408 -22.98 -18.42 14.42
C LEU A 408 -24.19 -18.20 13.50
N LEU A 409 -25.16 -17.40 13.93
CA LEU A 409 -26.32 -17.07 13.10
C LEU A 409 -25.93 -16.31 11.83
N ILE A 410 -24.79 -15.62 11.79
CA ILE A 410 -24.32 -14.89 10.59
C ILE A 410 -23.98 -15.82 9.41
N PHE A 411 -23.63 -17.09 9.70
CA PHE A 411 -23.28 -18.04 8.65
C PHE A 411 -24.51 -18.46 7.84
N ILE A 412 -25.71 -18.45 8.42
CA ILE A 412 -26.94 -18.84 7.71
C ILE A 412 -27.20 -17.92 6.50
N PRO A 413 -27.38 -16.60 6.65
CA PRO A 413 -27.56 -15.71 5.51
C PRO A 413 -26.32 -15.65 4.61
N SER A 414 -25.10 -15.77 5.17
CA SER A 414 -23.86 -15.76 4.37
C SER A 414 -23.75 -16.96 3.42
N ILE A 415 -24.09 -18.16 3.89
CA ILE A 415 -24.12 -19.38 3.07
C ILE A 415 -25.22 -19.28 2.02
N LEU A 416 -26.42 -18.84 2.40
CA LEU A 416 -27.53 -18.63 1.45
C LEU A 416 -27.16 -17.62 0.36
N ALA A 417 -26.56 -16.49 0.73
CA ALA A 417 -26.08 -15.47 -0.21
C ALA A 417 -24.99 -16.02 -1.13
N THR A 418 -24.04 -16.81 -0.60
CA THR A 418 -22.97 -17.43 -1.39
C THR A 418 -23.53 -18.42 -2.41
N ILE A 419 -24.45 -19.30 -1.99
CA ILE A 419 -25.12 -20.27 -2.86
C ILE A 419 -25.90 -19.54 -3.97
N SER A 420 -26.68 -18.52 -3.59
CA SER A 420 -27.46 -17.71 -4.53
C SER A 420 -26.57 -17.00 -5.55
N THR A 421 -25.47 -16.40 -5.09
CA THR A 421 -24.48 -15.72 -5.94
C THR A 421 -23.81 -16.70 -6.89
N TYR A 422 -23.44 -17.90 -6.44
CA TYR A 422 -22.83 -18.92 -7.28
C TYR A 422 -23.74 -19.37 -8.43
N TYR A 423 -25.00 -19.69 -8.15
CA TYR A 423 -25.97 -20.08 -9.18
C TYR A 423 -26.28 -18.92 -10.14
N SER A 424 -26.43 -17.72 -9.60
CA SER A 424 -26.69 -16.51 -10.40
C SER A 424 -25.52 -16.17 -11.31
N ALA A 425 -24.28 -16.27 -10.84
CA ALA A 425 -23.07 -16.07 -11.64
C ALA A 425 -22.95 -17.09 -12.77
N LYS A 426 -23.23 -18.38 -12.51
CA LYS A 426 -23.22 -19.43 -13.54
C LYS A 426 -24.28 -19.18 -14.63
N ASN A 427 -25.50 -18.81 -14.24
CA ASN A 427 -26.55 -18.49 -15.21
C ASN A 427 -26.23 -17.20 -15.99
N MET A 428 -25.66 -16.19 -15.32
CA MET A 428 -25.21 -14.96 -15.96
C MET A 428 -24.12 -15.24 -17.01
N ALA A 429 -23.11 -16.05 -16.69
CA ALA A 429 -22.05 -16.41 -17.62
C ALA A 429 -22.60 -17.12 -18.88
N LYS A 430 -23.53 -18.09 -18.70
CA LYS A 430 -24.20 -18.76 -19.81
C LYS A 430 -25.03 -17.79 -20.66
N ALA A 431 -25.83 -16.92 -20.02
CA ALA A 431 -26.65 -15.93 -20.70
C ALA A 431 -25.80 -14.90 -21.45
N ARG A 432 -24.67 -14.47 -20.86
CA ARG A 432 -23.70 -13.57 -21.48
C ARG A 432 -23.08 -14.18 -22.74
N GLY A 433 -22.73 -15.46 -22.71
CA GLY A 433 -22.23 -16.18 -23.89
C GLY A 433 -23.26 -16.21 -25.04
N GLN A 434 -24.51 -16.54 -24.74
CA GLN A 434 -25.60 -16.53 -25.72
C GLN A 434 -25.87 -15.13 -26.28
N TRP A 435 -25.85 -14.10 -25.43
CA TRP A 435 -26.03 -12.72 -25.86
C TRP A 435 -24.86 -12.26 -26.74
N ASN A 436 -23.62 -12.55 -26.37
CA ASN A 436 -22.44 -12.22 -27.18
C ASN A 436 -22.50 -12.88 -28.58
N ALA A 437 -23.01 -14.12 -28.69
CA ALA A 437 -23.23 -14.77 -29.98
C ALA A 437 -24.20 -13.96 -30.87
N LYS A 438 -25.35 -13.53 -30.32
CA LYS A 438 -26.31 -12.69 -31.06
C LYS A 438 -25.77 -11.29 -31.40
N ILE A 439 -24.93 -10.71 -30.55
CA ILE A 439 -24.21 -9.47 -30.88
C ILE A 439 -23.31 -9.71 -32.10
N SER A 440 -22.54 -10.80 -32.09
CA SER A 440 -21.63 -11.16 -33.19
C SER A 440 -22.40 -11.33 -34.50
N ASP A 441 -23.50 -12.08 -34.50
CA ASP A 441 -24.36 -12.28 -35.68
C ASP A 441 -24.84 -10.94 -36.26
N ARG A 442 -25.33 -10.03 -35.40
CA ARG A 442 -25.82 -8.71 -35.81
C ARG A 442 -24.69 -7.83 -36.36
N VAL A 443 -23.53 -7.79 -35.69
CA VAL A 443 -22.38 -7.00 -36.11
C VAL A 443 -21.87 -7.49 -37.47
N GLN A 444 -21.80 -8.80 -37.67
CA GLN A 444 -21.44 -9.40 -38.95
C GLN A 444 -22.44 -9.04 -40.04
N ALA A 445 -23.75 -9.21 -39.78
CA ALA A 445 -24.80 -8.84 -40.72
C ALA A 445 -24.75 -7.35 -41.11
N THR A 446 -24.54 -6.47 -40.13
CA THR A 446 -24.41 -5.02 -40.37
C THR A 446 -23.18 -4.70 -41.20
N SER A 447 -22.04 -5.36 -40.93
CA SER A 447 -20.81 -5.21 -41.72
C SER A 447 -21.02 -5.60 -43.18
N THR A 448 -21.68 -6.73 -43.44
CA THR A 448 -22.04 -7.17 -44.80
C THR A 448 -22.91 -6.15 -45.52
N VAL A 449 -23.95 -5.62 -44.85
CA VAL A 449 -24.84 -4.59 -45.41
C VAL A 449 -24.08 -3.30 -45.73
N LEU A 450 -23.19 -2.85 -44.83
CA LEU A 450 -22.40 -1.65 -45.04
C LEU A 450 -21.45 -1.78 -46.24
N ASN A 451 -20.85 -2.95 -46.42
CA ASN A 451 -19.98 -3.23 -47.57
C ASN A 451 -20.74 -3.20 -48.91
N GLN A 452 -22.04 -3.51 -48.91
CA GLN A 452 -22.89 -3.56 -50.11
C GLN A 452 -23.91 -2.41 -50.16
N LEU A 453 -23.72 -1.36 -49.37
CA LEU A 453 -24.75 -0.33 -49.16
C LEU A 453 -25.16 0.40 -50.44
N LYS A 454 -24.21 0.61 -51.35
CA LYS A 454 -24.45 1.28 -52.64
C LYS A 454 -25.39 0.45 -53.52
N ASP A 455 -25.16 -0.85 -53.61
CA ASP A 455 -25.95 -1.77 -54.43
C ASP A 455 -27.36 -1.95 -53.84
N ILE A 456 -27.45 -2.07 -52.51
CA ILE A 456 -28.74 -2.14 -51.79
C ILE A 456 -29.60 -0.88 -52.04
N LYS A 457 -28.97 0.30 -52.09
CA LYS A 457 -29.67 1.56 -52.43
C LYS A 457 -30.06 1.61 -53.90
N ALA A 458 -29.18 1.18 -54.81
CA ALA A 458 -29.46 1.16 -56.25
C ALA A 458 -30.63 0.21 -56.60
N MET A 459 -30.77 -0.90 -55.89
CA MET A 459 -31.87 -1.86 -56.04
C MET A 459 -33.15 -1.46 -55.29
N GLY A 460 -33.16 -0.34 -54.53
CA GLY A 460 -34.32 0.08 -53.75
C GLY A 460 -34.65 -0.82 -52.54
N LEU A 461 -33.75 -1.74 -52.15
CA LEU A 461 -33.98 -2.73 -51.08
C LEU A 461 -33.74 -2.20 -49.65
N SER A 462 -33.55 -0.88 -49.50
CA SER A 462 -33.15 -0.27 -48.23
C SER A 462 -34.14 -0.57 -47.08
N HIS A 463 -35.44 -0.58 -47.36
CA HIS A 463 -36.46 -0.88 -46.36
C HIS A 463 -36.37 -2.34 -45.87
N SER A 464 -36.31 -3.29 -46.80
CA SER A 464 -36.27 -4.72 -46.48
C SER A 464 -35.01 -5.10 -45.67
N ILE A 465 -33.86 -4.53 -46.04
CA ILE A 465 -32.61 -4.74 -45.28
C ILE A 465 -32.67 -4.08 -43.89
N SER A 466 -33.33 -2.93 -43.76
CA SER A 466 -33.56 -2.30 -42.46
C SER A 466 -34.43 -3.17 -41.55
N GLU A 467 -35.48 -3.79 -42.09
CA GLU A 467 -36.33 -4.73 -41.34
C GLU A 467 -35.55 -5.96 -40.89
N TYR A 468 -34.73 -6.53 -41.78
CA TYR A 468 -33.83 -7.65 -41.45
C TYR A 468 -32.87 -7.32 -40.30
N LEU A 469 -32.20 -6.15 -40.33
CA LEU A 469 -31.32 -5.74 -39.23
C LEU A 469 -32.09 -5.47 -37.93
N GLN A 470 -33.31 -4.94 -38.04
CA GLN A 470 -34.17 -4.71 -36.89
C GLN A 470 -34.63 -6.02 -36.24
N GLU A 471 -34.92 -7.06 -37.04
CA GLU A 471 -35.21 -8.40 -36.53
C GLU A 471 -34.03 -8.98 -35.76
N LYS A 472 -32.80 -8.88 -36.31
CA LYS A 472 -31.58 -9.28 -35.59
C LYS A 472 -31.40 -8.52 -34.27
N ARG A 473 -31.74 -7.23 -34.24
CA ARG A 473 -31.70 -6.44 -33.01
C ARG A 473 -32.76 -6.90 -31.99
N LYS A 474 -33.98 -7.24 -32.43
CA LYS A 474 -35.03 -7.77 -31.54
C LYS A 474 -34.61 -9.10 -30.91
N GLU A 475 -34.06 -10.02 -31.72
CA GLU A 475 -33.51 -11.30 -31.22
C GLU A 475 -32.43 -11.08 -30.16
N GLU A 476 -31.48 -10.17 -30.42
CA GLU A 476 -30.42 -9.81 -29.48
C GLU A 476 -31.00 -9.29 -28.15
N VAL A 477 -31.98 -8.38 -28.21
CA VAL A 477 -32.60 -7.79 -27.03
C VAL A 477 -33.32 -8.84 -26.19
N ILE A 478 -34.07 -9.75 -26.81
CA ILE A 478 -34.79 -10.83 -26.11
C ILE A 478 -33.80 -11.72 -25.34
N VAL A 479 -32.68 -12.11 -25.96
CA VAL A 479 -31.64 -12.92 -25.30
C VAL A 479 -30.95 -12.13 -24.18
N SER A 480 -30.73 -10.82 -24.36
CA SER A 480 -30.11 -9.96 -23.34
C SER A 480 -30.94 -9.87 -22.05
N LEU A 481 -32.27 -10.01 -22.11
CA LEU A 481 -33.14 -9.95 -20.92
C LEU A 481 -32.79 -11.02 -19.88
N ARG A 482 -32.35 -12.20 -20.32
CA ARG A 482 -31.92 -13.29 -19.42
C ARG A 482 -30.67 -12.91 -18.62
N GLU A 483 -29.73 -12.23 -19.27
CA GLU A 483 -28.53 -11.71 -18.60
C GLU A 483 -28.89 -10.61 -17.60
N ARG A 484 -29.73 -9.66 -18.01
CA ARG A 484 -30.20 -8.55 -17.16
C ARG A 484 -30.93 -9.06 -15.92
N ARG A 485 -31.83 -10.04 -16.06
CA ARG A 485 -32.51 -10.68 -14.92
C ARG A 485 -31.52 -11.32 -13.95
N SER A 486 -30.52 -12.03 -14.47
CA SER A 486 -29.48 -12.65 -13.64
C SER A 486 -28.65 -11.60 -12.89
N ARG A 487 -28.37 -10.46 -13.53
CA ARG A 487 -27.70 -9.30 -12.92
C ARG A 487 -28.54 -8.67 -11.80
N VAL A 488 -29.85 -8.51 -11.99
CA VAL A 488 -30.75 -8.00 -10.96
C VAL A 488 -30.76 -8.92 -9.73
N ILE A 489 -30.86 -10.24 -9.94
CA ILE A 489 -30.81 -11.23 -8.85
C ILE A 489 -29.48 -11.13 -8.10
N MET A 490 -28.37 -11.02 -8.82
CA MET A 490 -27.04 -10.86 -8.21
C MET A 490 -26.93 -9.61 -7.33
N PHE A 491 -27.44 -8.47 -7.79
CA PHE A 491 -27.48 -7.24 -6.98
C PHE A 491 -28.41 -7.32 -5.77
N ALA A 492 -29.48 -8.13 -5.83
CA ALA A 492 -30.38 -8.31 -4.70
C ALA A 492 -29.82 -9.27 -3.63
N THR A 493 -28.83 -10.09 -3.98
CA THR A 493 -28.25 -11.12 -3.10
C THR A 493 -26.90 -10.72 -2.49
N CYS A 494 -26.25 -9.68 -3.02
CA CYS A 494 -25.08 -9.04 -2.45
C CYS A 494 -25.50 -7.90 -1.53
#